data_AF-A0A820EU88-F1
#
_entry.id   AF-A0A820EU88-F1
#
_cell.length_a   1.000
_cell.length_b   1.000
_cell.length_c   1.000
_cell.angle_alpha   90.00
_cell.angle_beta   90.00
_cell.angle_gamma   90.00
#
_symmetry.space_group_name_H-M   'P 1'
#
loop_
_entity.id
_entity.type
_entity.pdbx_description
1 polymer ?
#
loop_
_entity_poly.entity_id
_entity_poly.type
_entity_poly.pdbx_seq_one_letter_code
_entity_poly.pdbx_strand_id
1 'polypeptide(L)'
;MIQSGFVNTDPGAYSVMFCKIVWFSLYPIRGLSSWLIVLACGDRYLSSSTSATKRAWSTVRVANRIIPLTILTGFIIYIHVPIFFEISIIPATQQPICYAPGPPGTYRLVLSLFNLIYFGLSPSLSMFLLGMLTLRNIERSKRL
;
A
#
# COMPACT_ATOMS: atom_id res chain seq x y z
N MET A 1 8.80 -38.50 23.37
CA MET A 1 8.35 -37.14 23.71
C MET A 1 9.16 -36.17 22.88
N ILE A 2 8.54 -35.67 21.80
CA ILE A 2 9.18 -34.77 20.84
C ILE A 2 8.80 -33.36 21.27
N GLN A 3 9.79 -32.55 21.66
CA GLN A 3 9.65 -31.10 21.61
C GLN A 3 10.97 -30.57 21.03
N SER A 4 11.04 -30.65 19.70
CA SER A 4 12.06 -30.03 18.88
C SER A 4 12.16 -28.55 19.26
N GLY A 5 13.30 -28.18 19.85
CA GLY A 5 13.67 -26.81 20.14
C GLY A 5 13.82 -26.01 18.85
N PHE A 6 12.74 -25.38 18.41
CA PHE A 6 12.82 -24.20 17.56
C PHE A 6 13.09 -23.01 18.49
N VAL A 7 14.36 -22.67 18.67
CA VAL A 7 14.72 -21.31 19.05
C VAL A 7 14.25 -20.47 17.86
N ASN A 8 13.14 -19.74 18.00
CA ASN A 8 12.73 -18.76 17.01
C ASN A 8 13.81 -17.66 17.02
N THR A 9 14.82 -17.79 16.18
CA THR A 9 15.86 -16.78 15.91
C THR A 9 15.31 -15.64 15.05
N ASP A 10 14.00 -15.34 15.16
CA ASP A 10 13.39 -14.20 14.51
C ASP A 10 13.69 -12.95 15.37
N PRO A 11 14.53 -12.01 14.90
CA PRO A 11 14.83 -10.78 15.63
C PRO A 11 13.58 -9.90 15.86
N GLY A 12 12.48 -10.18 15.16
CA GLY A 12 11.17 -9.56 15.38
C GLY A 12 10.49 -9.92 16.69
N ALA A 13 10.91 -11.00 17.36
CA ALA A 13 10.41 -11.39 18.68
C ALA A 13 11.12 -10.64 19.82
N TYR A 14 12.39 -10.25 19.65
CA TYR A 14 13.22 -9.74 20.75
C TYR A 14 13.35 -8.22 20.80
N SER A 15 13.14 -7.52 19.68
CA SER A 15 13.30 -6.06 19.61
C SER A 15 12.01 -5.36 19.18
N VAL A 16 11.45 -4.57 20.10
CA VAL A 16 10.31 -3.65 19.88
C VAL A 16 10.56 -2.76 18.66
N MET A 17 11.79 -2.28 18.52
CA MET A 17 12.21 -1.42 17.41
C MET A 17 12.15 -2.16 16.07
N PHE A 18 12.72 -3.37 16.00
CA PHE A 18 12.77 -4.12 14.75
C PHE A 18 11.37 -4.51 14.27
N CYS A 19 10.52 -4.96 15.19
CA CYS A 19 9.15 -5.26 14.83
C CYS A 19 8.41 -4.03 14.26
N LYS A 20 8.48 -2.89 14.95
CA LYS A 20 7.79 -1.66 14.51
C LYS A 20 8.23 -1.26 13.11
N ILE A 21 9.53 -1.33 12.81
CA ILE A 21 10.10 -0.96 11.51
C ILE A 21 9.65 -1.92 10.40
N VAL A 22 9.65 -3.23 10.65
CA VAL A 22 9.25 -4.24 9.66
C VAL A 22 7.78 -4.06 9.29
N TRP A 23 6.88 -3.96 10.27
CA TRP A 23 5.46 -3.75 9.98
C TRP A 23 5.21 -2.37 9.37
N PHE A 24 5.86 -1.32 9.87
CA PHE A 24 5.81 0.02 9.28
C PHE A 24 6.28 0.05 7.82
N SER A 25 7.20 -0.83 7.40
CA SER A 25 7.66 -0.89 6.01
C SER A 25 6.75 -1.76 5.13
N LEU A 26 6.28 -2.90 5.65
CA LEU A 26 5.47 -3.85 4.87
C LEU A 26 4.09 -3.29 4.50
N TYR A 27 3.45 -2.53 5.39
CA TYR A 27 2.15 -1.91 5.13
C TYR A 27 2.17 -0.91 3.94
N PRO A 28 3.04 0.12 3.92
CA PRO A 28 3.13 1.04 2.80
C PRO A 28 3.62 0.36 1.53
N ILE A 29 4.58 -0.57 1.58
CA ILE A 29 5.08 -1.25 0.37
C ILE A 29 3.96 -1.99 -0.37
N ARG A 30 3.10 -2.72 0.38
CA ARG A 30 1.93 -3.40 -0.20
C ARG A 30 0.92 -2.43 -0.80
N GLY A 31 0.83 -1.23 -0.23
CA GLY A 31 -0.04 -0.20 -0.74
C GLY A 31 0.50 0.49 -1.98
N LEU A 32 1.79 0.80 -1.98
CA LEU A 32 2.47 1.50 -3.06
C LEU A 32 2.45 0.70 -4.36
N SER A 33 2.52 -0.63 -4.30
CA SER A 33 2.41 -1.47 -5.50
C SER A 33 1.09 -1.23 -6.25
N SER A 34 -0.04 -1.20 -5.56
CA SER A 34 -1.35 -0.93 -6.16
C SER A 34 -1.44 0.48 -6.76
N TRP A 35 -0.94 1.49 -6.05
CA TRP A 35 -0.96 2.88 -6.51
C TRP A 35 -0.02 3.13 -7.72
N LEU A 36 1.14 2.46 -7.77
CA LEU A 36 2.04 2.52 -8.92
C LEU A 36 1.39 1.94 -10.18
N ILE A 37 0.61 0.87 -10.05
CA ILE A 37 -0.13 0.30 -11.19
C ILE A 37 -1.23 1.27 -11.65
N VAL A 38 -1.96 1.93 -10.72
CA VAL A 38 -2.96 2.97 -11.08
C VAL A 38 -2.30 4.11 -11.86
N LEU A 39 -1.13 4.58 -11.41
CA LEU A 39 -0.37 5.61 -12.11
C LEU A 39 0.07 5.14 -13.51
N ALA A 40 0.50 3.89 -13.65
CA ALA A 40 0.85 3.32 -14.96
C ALA A 40 -0.36 3.23 -15.90
N CYS A 41 -1.54 2.87 -15.38
CA CYS A 41 -2.79 2.92 -16.15
C CYS A 41 -3.16 4.35 -16.57
N GLY A 42 -2.94 5.33 -15.69
CA GLY A 42 -3.15 6.74 -15.97
C GLY A 42 -2.23 7.27 -17.07
N ASP A 43 -0.95 6.92 -17.03
CA ASP A 43 0.02 7.27 -18.07
C ASP A 43 -0.38 6.70 -19.44
N ARG A 44 -0.80 5.42 -19.48
CA ARG A 44 -1.32 4.79 -20.70
C ARG A 44 -2.58 5.48 -21.23
N TYR A 45 -3.50 5.88 -20.35
CA TYR A 45 -4.71 6.62 -20.73
C TYR A 45 -4.37 7.97 -21.38
N LEU A 46 -3.46 8.73 -20.78
CA LEU A 46 -3.01 10.03 -21.29
C LEU A 46 -2.29 9.88 -22.63
N SER A 47 -1.45 8.86 -22.77
CA SER A 47 -0.74 8.55 -24.02
C SER A 47 -1.70 8.15 -25.16
N SER A 48 -2.78 7.42 -24.84
CA SER A 48 -3.80 7.01 -25.81
C SER A 48 -4.78 8.12 -26.20
N SER A 49 -4.74 9.30 -25.55
CA SER A 49 -5.68 10.37 -25.85
C SER A 49 -5.28 11.13 -27.11
N THR A 50 -6.25 11.44 -27.98
CA THR A 50 -6.05 12.20 -29.23
C THR A 50 -5.69 13.67 -29.02
N SER A 51 -5.82 14.20 -27.81
CA SER A 51 -5.50 15.59 -27.48
C SER A 51 -4.02 15.75 -27.13
N ALA A 52 -3.31 16.61 -27.88
CA ALA A 52 -1.91 16.93 -27.64
C ALA A 52 -1.62 17.46 -26.22
N THR A 53 -2.56 18.20 -25.63
CA THR A 53 -2.45 18.72 -24.26
C THR A 53 -2.46 17.62 -23.21
N LYS A 54 -3.27 16.56 -23.41
CA LYS A 54 -3.31 15.40 -22.50
C LYS A 54 -2.08 14.53 -22.65
N ARG A 55 -1.57 14.40 -23.87
CA ARG A 55 -0.34 13.64 -24.17
C ARG A 55 0.91 14.30 -23.59
N ALA A 56 0.94 15.64 -23.49
CA ALA A 56 2.02 16.38 -22.84
C ALA A 56 2.16 16.08 -21.33
N TRP A 57 1.08 15.65 -20.67
CA TRP A 57 1.12 15.25 -19.25
C TRP A 57 1.73 13.86 -19.04
N SER A 58 1.72 12.99 -20.07
CA SER A 58 2.45 11.71 -20.11
C SER A 58 3.93 11.94 -20.48
N THR A 59 4.59 12.81 -19.72
CA THR A 59 6.03 13.06 -19.86
C THR A 59 6.75 12.42 -18.68
N VAL A 60 7.89 11.76 -18.94
CA VAL A 60 8.73 11.11 -17.92
C VAL A 60 9.09 12.07 -16.77
N ARG A 61 9.22 13.38 -17.05
CA ARG A 61 9.47 14.42 -16.03
C ARG A 61 8.35 14.53 -14.99
N VAL A 62 7.10 14.34 -15.40
CA VAL A 62 5.93 14.37 -14.51
C VAL A 62 5.86 13.06 -13.72
N ALA A 63 6.04 11.92 -14.38
CA ALA A 63 6.08 10.62 -13.70
C ALA A 63 7.17 10.57 -12.62
N ASN A 64 8.37 11.09 -12.91
CA ASN A 64 9.49 11.09 -11.98
C ASN A 64 9.28 12.03 -10.77
N ARG A 65 8.31 12.96 -10.82
CA ARG A 65 7.87 13.76 -9.67
C ARG A 65 6.71 13.10 -8.92
N ILE A 66 5.75 12.52 -9.63
CA ILE A 66 4.55 11.92 -9.02
C ILE A 66 4.88 10.63 -8.26
N ILE A 67 5.78 9.79 -8.78
CA ILE A 67 6.17 8.53 -8.13
C ILE A 67 6.75 8.77 -6.72
N PRO A 68 7.80 9.59 -6.53
CA PRO A 68 8.34 9.83 -5.19
C PRO A 68 7.34 10.55 -4.27
N LEU A 69 6.50 11.46 -4.80
CA LEU A 69 5.43 12.07 -4.00
C LEU A 69 4.42 11.03 -3.50
N THR A 70 4.07 10.05 -4.33
CA THR A 70 3.15 8.96 -3.94
C THR A 70 3.77 8.07 -2.87
N ILE A 71 5.06 7.74 -3.03
CA ILE A 71 5.84 7.00 -2.03
C ILE A 71 5.85 7.74 -0.69
N LEU A 72 6.22 9.02 -0.71
CA LEU A 72 6.34 9.85 0.48
C LEU A 72 4.97 10.04 1.18
N THR A 73 3.90 10.25 0.41
CA THR A 73 2.53 10.31 0.95
C THR A 73 2.11 8.99 1.58
N GLY A 74 2.47 7.85 0.97
CA GLY A 74 2.23 6.53 1.54
C GLY A 74 2.89 6.35 2.92
N PHE A 75 4.16 6.73 3.07
CA PHE A 75 4.86 6.67 4.36
C PHE A 75 4.27 7.62 5.42
N ILE A 76 3.88 8.84 5.03
CA ILE A 76 3.25 9.80 5.96
C ILE A 76 1.92 9.27 6.47
N ILE A 77 1.08 8.74 5.58
CA ILE A 77 -0.22 8.16 5.97
C ILE A 77 -0.01 7.07 7.01
N TYR A 78 1.04 6.25 6.90
CA TYR A 78 1.32 5.14 7.80
C TYR A 78 2.12 5.50 9.06
N ILE A 79 2.47 6.77 9.28
CA ILE A 79 3.27 7.19 10.45
C ILE A 79 2.56 6.90 11.78
N HIS A 80 1.23 6.79 11.77
CA HIS A 80 0.44 6.43 12.95
C HIS A 80 0.66 4.96 13.39
N VAL A 81 1.05 4.07 12.48
CA VAL A 81 1.26 2.64 12.78
C VAL A 81 2.37 2.40 13.82
N PRO A 82 3.61 2.88 13.67
CA PRO A 82 4.67 2.64 14.66
C PRO A 82 4.43 3.32 16.01
N ILE A 83 3.58 4.35 16.05
CA ILE A 83 3.20 5.08 17.27
C ILE A 83 2.26 4.23 18.13
N PHE A 84 1.28 3.56 17.52
CA PHE A 84 0.26 2.76 18.23
C PHE A 84 0.61 1.27 18.43
N PHE A 85 1.73 0.79 17.85
CA PHE A 85 2.20 -0.57 18.06
C PHE A 85 2.98 -0.70 19.39
N GLU A 86 2.70 -1.73 20.18
CA GLU A 86 3.47 -2.10 21.38
C GLU A 86 3.80 -3.61 21.33
N ILE A 87 4.67 -4.10 22.22
CA ILE A 87 4.88 -5.55 22.36
C ILE A 87 3.93 -6.07 23.43
N SER A 88 3.14 -7.08 23.09
CA SER A 88 2.33 -7.83 24.05
C SER A 88 2.73 -9.30 24.03
N ILE A 89 2.84 -9.91 25.20
CA ILE A 89 3.22 -11.32 25.34
C ILE A 89 1.93 -12.14 25.27
N ILE A 90 1.82 -13.07 24.32
CA ILE A 90 0.66 -13.97 24.28
C ILE A 90 0.76 -14.90 25.50
N PRO A 91 -0.24 -14.93 26.40
CA PRO A 91 -0.21 -15.82 27.57
C PRO A 91 -0.24 -17.32 27.18
N ALA A 92 -0.76 -17.66 26.01
CA ALA A 92 -0.89 -19.04 25.52
C ALA A 92 0.40 -19.63 24.93
N THR A 93 1.32 -18.81 24.40
CA THR A 93 2.54 -19.29 23.72
C THR A 93 3.83 -18.70 24.31
N GLN A 94 3.73 -17.77 25.27
CA GLN A 94 4.86 -16.96 25.78
C GLN A 94 5.67 -16.27 24.67
N GLN A 95 5.12 -16.19 23.45
CA GLN A 95 5.78 -15.54 22.34
C GLN A 95 5.45 -14.04 22.38
N PRO A 96 6.47 -13.18 22.31
CA PRO A 96 6.26 -11.75 22.15
C PRO A 96 5.67 -11.52 20.76
N ILE A 97 4.39 -11.17 20.71
CA ILE A 97 3.80 -10.66 19.49
C ILE A 97 3.82 -9.16 19.51
N CYS A 98 4.08 -8.62 18.34
CA CYS A 98 4.00 -7.22 18.13
C CYS A 98 2.58 -6.90 17.72
N TYR A 99 1.87 -6.24 18.62
CA TYR A 99 0.43 -6.04 18.53
C TYR A 99 0.14 -4.57 18.79
N ALA A 100 -0.91 -4.01 18.22
CA ALA A 100 -1.35 -2.68 18.59
C ALA A 100 -2.38 -2.81 19.73
N PRO A 101 -2.03 -2.61 21.02
CA PRO A 101 -2.98 -2.56 22.12
C PRO A 101 -3.70 -1.20 22.14
N GLY A 102 -4.17 -0.74 20.97
CA GLY A 102 -5.15 0.33 20.95
C GLY A 102 -6.37 -0.03 21.79
N PRO A 103 -7.25 0.94 22.12
CA PRO A 103 -8.49 0.67 22.84
C PRO A 103 -9.19 -0.58 22.27
N PRO A 104 -9.68 -1.49 23.13
CA PRO A 104 -9.93 -2.88 22.79
C PRO A 104 -10.77 -3.00 21.51
N GLY A 105 -10.15 -3.54 20.45
CA GLY A 105 -10.79 -3.91 19.19
C GLY A 105 -11.01 -2.80 18.16
N THR A 106 -11.06 -1.52 18.53
CA THR A 106 -11.48 -0.44 17.62
C THR A 106 -10.40 -0.06 16.61
N TYR A 107 -9.16 0.13 17.07
CA TYR A 107 -8.06 0.53 16.19
C TYR A 107 -7.75 -0.51 15.09
N ARG A 108 -7.84 -1.80 15.42
CA ARG A 108 -7.60 -2.88 14.46
C ARG A 108 -8.67 -2.94 13.37
N LEU A 109 -9.93 -2.70 13.73
CA LEU A 109 -11.04 -2.62 12.79
C LEU A 109 -10.90 -1.39 11.89
N VAL A 110 -10.63 -0.22 12.48
CA VAL A 110 -10.41 1.02 11.71
C VAL A 110 -9.25 0.88 10.75
N LEU A 111 -8.11 0.35 11.19
CA LEU A 111 -6.94 0.12 10.33
C LEU A 111 -7.25 -0.88 9.22
N SER A 112 -7.98 -1.95 9.52
CA SER A 112 -8.35 -2.97 8.54
C SER A 112 -9.34 -2.43 7.50
N LEU A 113 -10.34 -1.64 7.93
CA LEU A 113 -11.29 -0.94 7.05
C LEU A 113 -10.58 0.10 6.19
N PHE A 114 -9.73 0.93 6.80
CA PHE A 114 -8.93 1.91 6.09
C PHE A 114 -8.05 1.22 5.04
N ASN A 115 -7.38 0.13 5.40
CA ASN A 115 -6.53 -0.62 4.49
C ASN A 115 -7.34 -1.24 3.34
N LEU A 116 -8.51 -1.80 3.63
CA LEU A 116 -9.38 -2.40 2.62
C LEU A 116 -9.95 -1.35 1.65
N ILE A 117 -10.37 -0.19 2.15
CA ILE A 117 -10.93 0.88 1.32
C ILE A 117 -9.81 1.55 0.49
N TYR A 118 -8.69 1.90 1.14
CA TYR A 118 -7.62 2.69 0.52
C TYR A 118 -6.66 1.87 -0.35
N PHE A 119 -6.49 0.56 -0.11
CA PHE A 119 -5.62 -0.30 -0.92
C PHE A 119 -6.35 -1.40 -1.69
N GLY A 120 -7.55 -1.78 -1.26
CA GLY A 120 -8.38 -2.72 -2.00
C GLY A 120 -9.27 -2.00 -2.99
N LEU A 121 -10.23 -1.23 -2.44
CA LEU A 121 -11.33 -0.70 -3.24
C LEU A 121 -10.90 0.48 -4.13
N SER A 122 -10.19 1.46 -3.58
CA SER A 122 -9.84 2.67 -4.33
C SER A 122 -8.90 2.43 -5.52
N PRO A 123 -7.82 1.61 -5.46
CA PRO A 123 -7.02 1.36 -6.65
C PRO A 123 -7.75 0.49 -7.67
N SER A 124 -8.56 -0.47 -7.22
CA SER A 124 -9.35 -1.34 -8.10
C SER A 124 -10.37 -0.54 -8.92
N LEU A 125 -11.13 0.36 -8.27
CA LEU A 125 -12.06 1.26 -8.95
C LEU A 125 -11.32 2.19 -9.91
N SER A 126 -10.18 2.76 -9.48
CA SER A 126 -9.39 3.65 -10.32
C SER A 126 -8.84 2.95 -11.56
N MET A 127 -8.29 1.74 -11.42
CA MET A 127 -7.82 0.95 -12.56
C MET A 127 -8.95 0.59 -13.52
N PHE A 128 -10.11 0.19 -13.00
CA PHE A 128 -11.26 -0.16 -13.83
C PHE A 128 -11.73 1.04 -14.66
N LEU A 129 -11.88 2.20 -14.04
CA LEU A 129 -12.25 3.45 -14.72
C LEU A 129 -11.21 3.85 -15.77
N LEU A 130 -9.92 3.87 -15.43
CA LEU A 130 -8.84 4.21 -16.36
C LEU A 130 -8.73 3.22 -17.52
N GLY A 131 -8.94 1.93 -17.26
CA GLY A 131 -8.99 0.88 -18.28
C GLY A 131 -10.12 1.11 -19.28
N MET A 132 -11.35 1.33 -18.80
CA MET A 132 -12.50 1.64 -19.67
C MET A 132 -12.28 2.90 -20.50
N LEU A 133 -11.74 3.96 -19.89
CA LEU A 133 -11.43 5.21 -20.58
C LEU A 133 -10.36 5.02 -21.66
N THR A 134 -9.35 4.18 -21.40
CA THR A 134 -8.31 3.84 -22.38
C THR A 134 -8.91 3.09 -23.57
N LEU A 135 -9.73 2.07 -23.32
CA LEU A 135 -10.41 1.31 -24.39
C LEU A 135 -11.29 2.23 -25.25
N ARG A 136 -12.08 3.10 -24.64
CA ARG A 136 -12.91 4.08 -25.36
C ARG A 136 -12.09 5.03 -26.23
N ASN A 137 -10.92 5.48 -25.76
CA ASN A 137 -10.03 6.33 -26.55
C ASN A 137 -9.44 5.59 -27.74
N ILE A 138 -9.02 4.33 -27.55
CA ILE A 138 -8.49 3.49 -28.64
C ILE A 138 -9.56 3.22 -29.70
N GLU A 139 -10.78 2.86 -29.29
CA GLU A 139 -11.89 2.64 -30.23
C GLU A 139 -12.25 3.89 -31.02
N ARG A 140 -12.25 5.07 -30.38
CA ARG A 140 -12.45 6.34 -31.08
C ARG A 140 -11.33 6.64 -32.05
N SER A 141 -10.08 6.36 -31.68
CA SER A 141 -8.93 6.57 -32.56
C SER A 141 -8.90 5.62 -33.76
N LYS A 142 -9.52 4.44 -33.68
CA LYS A 142 -9.65 3.50 -34.81
C LYS A 142 -10.77 3.87 -35.78
N ARG A 143 -11.71 4.75 -35.38
CA ARG A 143 -12.85 5.19 -36.20
C ARG A 143 -12.60 6.51 -36.94
N LEU A 144 -11.50 7.20 -36.63
CA LEU A 144 -11.00 8.39 -37.35
C LEU A 144 -9.94 7.94 -38.36
#